data_AF-A0AAE8L2I7-F1
#
_entry.id   AF-A0AAE8L2I7-F1
#
_cell.length_a   1.000
_cell.length_b   1.000
_cell.length_c   1.000
_cell.angle_alpha   90.00
_cell.angle_beta   90.00
_cell.angle_gamma   90.00
#
_symmetry.space_group_name_H-M   'P 1'
#
loop_
_entity.id
_entity.type
_entity.pdbx_description
1 polymer ?
#
loop_
_entity_poly.entity_id
_entity_poly.type
_entity_poly.pdbx_seq_one_letter_code
_entity_poly.pdbx_strand_id
1 'polypeptide(L)'
;MPYELKPLSCDPAKLTGLSEKLIVSHWENNYGGAVKRLNAIASPAIGGALFAAGWLAAPLVACGLLKVVYDVVLWRAFRKYEGPSS
;
A
#
# COMPACT_ATOMS: atom_id res chain seq x y z
N MET A 1 -3.08 8.95 6.52
CA MET A 1 -2.89 10.06 7.47
C MET A 1 -1.77 10.93 6.92
N PRO A 2 -1.99 12.23 6.67
CA PRO A 2 -0.93 13.11 6.19
C PRO A 2 0.15 13.26 7.27
N TYR A 3 1.41 13.22 6.86
CA TYR A 3 2.55 13.52 7.74
C TYR A 3 2.54 15.00 8.11
N GLU A 4 2.73 15.27 9.40
CA GLU A 4 2.78 16.62 9.94
C GLU A 4 4.22 17.13 10.00
N LEU A 5 4.39 18.43 9.77
CA LEU A 5 5.69 19.06 9.87
C LEU A 5 6.10 19.18 11.35
N LYS A 6 7.15 18.45 11.74
CA LYS A 6 7.65 18.51 13.11
C LYS A 6 8.38 19.84 13.37
N PRO A 7 8.01 20.60 14.42
CA PRO A 7 8.70 21.84 14.77
C PRO A 7 10.16 21.58 15.15
N LEU A 8 11.01 22.61 15.03
CA LEU A 8 12.40 22.54 15.49
C LEU A 8 12.44 22.19 16.98
N SER A 9 13.25 21.18 17.32
CA SER A 9 13.46 20.75 18.70
C SER A 9 14.46 21.63 19.46
N CYS A 10 15.23 22.46 18.75
CA CYS A 10 16.27 23.29 19.30
C CYS A 10 16.07 24.75 18.92
N ASP A 11 16.54 25.64 19.78
CA ASP A 11 16.58 27.07 19.54
C ASP A 11 17.75 27.37 18.57
N PRO A 12 17.46 27.77 17.32
CA PRO A 12 18.49 27.95 16.30
C PRO A 12 19.45 29.10 16.61
N ALA A 13 19.04 30.07 17.45
CA ALA A 13 19.90 31.18 17.87
C ALA A 13 20.98 30.75 18.88
N LYS A 14 20.82 29.59 19.53
CA LYS A 14 21.78 29.07 20.52
C LYS A 14 22.86 28.17 19.92
N LEU A 15 22.82 27.93 18.60
CA LEU A 15 23.76 27.06 17.93
C LEU A 15 25.04 27.82 17.56
N THR A 16 26.08 27.64 18.37
CA THR A 16 27.40 28.24 18.11
C THR A 16 28.02 27.67 16.84
N GLY A 17 28.43 28.54 15.92
CA GLY A 17 29.09 28.14 14.67
C GLY A 17 28.12 27.82 13.52
N LEU A 18 26.80 27.96 13.71
CA LEU A 18 25.80 27.81 12.66
C LEU A 18 24.94 29.07 12.55
N SER A 19 24.57 29.44 11.32
CA SER A 19 23.70 30.58 11.05
C SER A 19 22.24 30.21 11.32
N GLU A 20 21.55 30.97 12.17
CA GLU A 20 20.13 30.81 12.48
C GLU A 20 19.28 30.84 11.21
N LYS A 21 19.48 31.85 10.34
CA LYS A 21 18.75 31.98 9.07
C LYS A 21 18.96 30.78 8.16
N LEU A 22 20.15 30.17 8.17
CA LEU A 22 20.43 28.98 7.37
C LEU A 22 19.62 27.79 7.88
N ILE A 23 19.56 27.59 9.19
CA ILE A 23 18.83 26.47 9.79
C ILE A 23 17.32 26.60 9.57
N VAL A 24 16.77 27.79 9.81
CA VAL A 24 15.34 28.06 9.63
C VAL A 24 14.96 27.86 8.16
N SER A 25 15.69 28.48 7.23
CA SER A 25 15.41 28.33 5.80
C SER A 25 15.58 26.89 5.30
N HIS A 26 16.60 26.16 5.79
CA HIS A 26 16.78 24.76 5.44
C HIS A 26 15.58 23.90 5.90
N TRP A 27 15.11 24.10 7.14
CA TRP A 27 13.96 23.37 7.66
C TRP A 27 12.67 23.71 6.91
N GLU A 28 12.38 25.00 6.69
CA GLU A 28 11.16 25.43 5.99
C GLU A 28 11.12 24.89 4.55
N ASN A 29 12.23 25.03 3.81
CA ASN A 29 12.26 24.66 2.40
C ASN A 29 12.54 23.17 2.16
N ASN A 30 13.57 22.60 2.80
CA ASN A 30 13.95 21.22 2.51
C ASN A 30 13.10 20.25 3.31
N TYR A 31 13.01 20.41 4.62
CA TYR A 31 12.22 19.49 5.45
C TYR A 31 10.72 19.65 5.19
N GLY A 32 10.23 20.90 5.17
CA GLY A 32 8.85 21.21 4.76
C GLY A 32 8.51 20.71 3.37
N GLY A 33 9.40 20.92 2.40
CA GLY A 33 9.26 20.41 1.04
C GLY A 33 9.21 18.87 0.98
N ALA A 34 10.06 18.18 1.74
CA ALA A 34 10.09 16.72 1.80
C ALA A 34 8.78 16.14 2.35
N VAL A 35 8.25 16.70 3.44
CA VAL A 35 6.96 16.28 4.03
C VAL A 35 5.81 16.49 3.04
N LYS A 36 5.76 17.65 2.35
CA LYS A 36 4.75 17.92 1.32
C LYS A 36 4.82 16.91 0.17
N ARG A 37 6.02 16.64 -0.34
CA ARG A 37 6.22 15.65 -1.42
C ARG A 37 5.83 14.24 -0.98
N LEU A 38 6.20 13.83 0.23
CA LEU A 38 5.83 12.54 0.79
C LEU A 38 4.31 12.37 0.85
N ASN A 39 3.60 13.40 1.33
CA ASN A 39 2.14 13.42 1.35
C ASN A 39 1.53 13.34 -0.06
N ALA A 40 2.11 14.05 -1.03
CA ALA A 40 1.63 14.05 -2.41
C ALA A 40 1.80 12.68 -3.11
N ILE A 41 2.88 11.95 -2.83
CA ILE A 41 3.12 10.63 -3.46
C ILE A 41 2.39 9.47 -2.77
N ALA A 42 1.94 9.65 -1.53
CA ALA A 42 1.33 8.56 -0.76
C ALA A 42 0.08 7.99 -1.43
N SER A 43 -0.82 8.84 -1.90
CA SER A 43 -2.06 8.42 -2.58
C SER A 43 -1.80 7.64 -3.88
N PRO A 44 -1.05 8.19 -4.86
CA PRO A 44 -0.77 7.44 -6.09
C PRO A 44 0.07 6.18 -5.86
N ALA A 45 0.96 6.15 -4.86
CA ALA A 45 1.70 4.94 -4.51
C ALA A 45 0.79 3.82 -3.98
N ILE A 46 -0.17 4.16 -3.09
CA ILE A 46 -1.17 3.20 -2.61
C ILE A 46 -2.05 2.72 -3.76
N GLY A 47 -2.50 3.63 -4.63
CA GLY A 47 -3.29 3.28 -5.81
C GLY A 47 -2.55 2.31 -6.75
N GLY A 48 -1.28 2.59 -7.05
CA GLY A 48 -0.44 1.71 -7.87
C GLY A 48 -0.20 0.34 -7.22
N ALA A 49 0.00 0.30 -5.90
CA ALA A 49 0.16 -0.95 -5.16
C ALA A 49 -1.11 -1.81 -5.17
N LEU A 50 -2.29 -1.21 -4.97
CA LEU A 50 -3.57 -1.92 -5.04
C LEU A 50 -3.84 -2.48 -6.45
N PHE A 51 -3.53 -1.70 -7.48
CA PHE A 51 -3.66 -2.14 -8.87
C PHE A 51 -2.72 -3.31 -9.18
N ALA A 52 -1.45 -3.22 -8.79
CA ALA A 52 -0.48 -4.29 -8.96
C ALA A 52 -0.86 -5.55 -8.16
N ALA A 53 -1.35 -5.39 -6.93
CA ALA A 53 -1.82 -6.50 -6.11
C ALA A 53 -3.02 -7.22 -6.77
N GLY A 54 -3.94 -6.49 -7.41
CA GLY A 54 -5.00 -7.08 -8.21
C GLY A 54 -4.47 -7.96 -9.34
N TRP A 55 -3.46 -7.48 -10.07
CA TRP A 55 -2.84 -8.25 -11.17
C TRP A 55 -2.02 -9.44 -10.66
N LEU A 56 -1.33 -9.30 -9.53
CA LEU A 56 -0.60 -10.40 -8.88
C LEU A 56 -1.55 -11.46 -8.31
N ALA A 57 -2.74 -11.07 -7.84
CA ALA A 57 -3.76 -11.98 -7.36
C ALA A 57 -4.55 -12.66 -8.49
N ALA A 58 -4.57 -12.09 -9.69
CA ALA A 58 -5.29 -12.62 -10.85
C ALA A 58 -5.03 -14.12 -11.13
N PRO A 59 -3.78 -14.63 -11.18
CA PRO A 59 -3.54 -16.06 -11.37
C PRO A 59 -4.08 -16.93 -10.23
N LEU A 60 -4.02 -16.47 -8.98
CA LEU A 60 -4.56 -17.20 -7.82
C LEU A 60 -6.08 -17.24 -7.84
N VAL A 61 -6.73 -16.11 -8.18
CA VAL A 61 -8.19 -16.03 -8.34
C VAL A 61 -8.65 -16.91 -9.50
N ALA A 62 -7.97 -16.88 -10.64
CA ALA A 62 -8.28 -17.75 -11.77
C ALA A 62 -8.15 -19.24 -11.42
N CYS A 63 -7.07 -19.62 -10.72
CA CYS A 63 -6.85 -20.99 -10.27
C CYS A 63 -7.91 -21.43 -9.24
N GLY A 64 -8.23 -20.57 -8.28
CA GLY A 64 -9.29 -20.82 -7.29
C GLY A 64 -10.66 -21.02 -7.94
N LEU A 65 -11.04 -20.15 -8.87
CA LEU A 65 -12.28 -20.28 -9.63
C LEU A 65 -12.30 -21.58 -10.45
N LEU A 66 -11.21 -21.90 -11.15
CA LEU A 66 -11.11 -23.13 -11.94
C LEU A 66 -11.29 -24.37 -11.07
N LYS A 67 -10.67 -24.39 -9.88
CA LYS A 67 -10.75 -25.50 -8.94
C LYS A 67 -12.18 -25.67 -8.41
N VAL A 68 -12.83 -24.59 -8.00
CA VAL A 68 -14.23 -24.62 -7.53
C VAL A 68 -15.16 -25.15 -8.62
N VAL A 69 -15.00 -24.71 -9.87
CA VAL A 69 -15.79 -25.22 -11.00
C VAL A 69 -15.56 -26.73 -11.19
N TYR A 70 -14.31 -27.18 -11.14
CA TYR A 70 -13.99 -28.61 -11.23
C TYR A 70 -14.68 -29.42 -10.13
N ASP A 71 -14.57 -28.98 -8.86
CA ASP A 71 -15.19 -29.67 -7.72
C ASP A 71 -16.72 -29.72 -7.84
N VAL A 72 -17.36 -28.64 -8.32
CA VAL A 72 -18.82 -28.61 -8.57
C VAL A 72 -19.23 -29.55 -9.69
N VAL A 73 -18.46 -29.61 -10.79
CA VAL A 73 -18.70 -30.53 -11.90
C VAL A 73 -18.55 -31.97 -11.44
N LEU A 74 -17.48 -32.27 -10.69
CA LEU A 74 -17.20 -33.59 -10.15
C LEU A 74 -18.31 -34.03 -9.18
N TRP A 75 -18.72 -33.15 -8.26
CA TRP A 75 -19.83 -33.42 -7.35
C TRP A 75 -21.14 -33.69 -8.10
N ARG A 76 -21.46 -32.91 -9.14
CA ARG A 76 -22.63 -33.16 -9.99
C ARG A 76 -22.55 -34.49 -10.73
N ALA A 77 -21.36 -34.89 -11.18
CA ALA A 77 -21.15 -36.18 -11.82
C ALA A 77 -21.38 -37.32 -10.81
N PHE A 78 -20.82 -37.23 -9.60
CA PHE A 78 -21.04 -38.24 -8.56
C PHE A 78 -22.51 -38.36 -8.13
N ARG A 79 -23.27 -37.27 -8.09
CA ARG A 79 -24.74 -37.34 -7.84
C ARG A 79 -25.52 -38.08 -8.92
N LYS A 80 -24.97 -38.27 -10.13
CA LYS A 80 -25.58 -39.09 -11.17
C LYS A 80 -25.20 -40.57 -11.08
N TYR A 81 -24.22 -40.91 -10.24
CA TYR A 81 -23.71 -42.28 -10.02
C TYR A 81 -24.13 -42.84 -8.65
N GLU A 82 -25.30 -42.44 -8.13
CA GLU A 82 -25.97 -43.24 -7.10
C GLU A 82 -26.45 -44.55 -7.78
N GLY A 83 -25.67 -45.62 -7.61
CA GLY A 83 -25.98 -46.96 -8.10
C GLY A 83 -27.25 -47.53 -7.46
N PRO A 84 -27.84 -48.58 -8.05
CA PRO A 84 -29.16 -49.08 -7.65
C PRO A 84 -29.17 -49.54 -6.19
N SER A 85 -30.26 -49.20 -5.51
CA SER A 85 -30.63 -49.68 -4.17
C SER A 85 -30.37 -51.18 -4.04
N SER A 86 -29.48 -51.57 -3.13
CA SER A 86 -29.51 -52.91 -2.52
C SER A 86 -30.69 -53.02 -1.55
#